data_AF-A0A0G0IYH9-F1
#
_entry.id   AF-A0A0G0IYH9-F1
#
_cell.length_a   1.000
_cell.length_b   1.000
_cell.length_c   1.000
_cell.angle_alpha   90.00
_cell.angle_beta   90.00
_cell.angle_gamma   90.00
#
_symmetry.space_group_name_H-M   'P 1'
#
loop_
_entity.id
_entity.type
_entity.pdbx_description
1 polymer ?
#
loop_
_entity_poly.entity_id
_entity_poly.type
_entity_poly.pdbx_seq_one_letter_code
_entity_poly.pdbx_strand_id
1 'polypeptide(L)' 'MQKEKCKKCGSENIVMVEYDPMSPEHYDGISEIRCLACGTRIGRWSGRELQEGELEKRYGGK' A
#
# COMPACT_ATOMS: atom_id res chain seq x y z
N MET A 1 -9.43 3.61 -18.66
CA MET A 1 -8.97 3.30 -17.29
C MET A 1 -7.55 2.75 -17.40
N GLN A 2 -6.54 3.48 -16.93
CA GLN A 2 -5.20 2.90 -16.79
C GLN A 2 -5.25 1.93 -15.60
N LYS A 3 -4.96 0.66 -15.83
CA LYS A 3 -4.81 -0.31 -14.74
C LYS A 3 -3.55 0.04 -13.97
N GLU A 4 -3.67 0.25 -12.66
CA GLU A 4 -2.49 0.47 -11.83
C GLU A 4 -1.61 -0.80 -11.82
N LYS A 5 -0.30 -0.60 -11.93
CA LYS A 5 0.72 -1.66 -11.96
C LYS A 5 1.66 -1.48 -10.78
N CYS A 6 2.23 -2.59 -10.32
CA CYS A 6 3.30 -2.55 -9.34
C CYS A 6 4.48 -1.75 -9.88
N LYS A 7 4.87 -0.68 -9.18
CA LYS A 7 6.00 0.18 -9.58
C LYS A 7 7.36 -0.53 -9.57
N LYS A 8 7.48 -1.66 -8.85
CA LYS A 8 8.72 -2.42 -8.74
C LYS A 8 8.90 -3.48 -9.83
N CYS A 9 7.88 -4.28 -10.09
CA CYS A 9 7.97 -5.41 -11.02
C CYS A 9 7.09 -5.28 -12.28
N GLY A 10 6.26 -4.23 -12.38
CA GLY A 10 5.37 -4.02 -13.51
C GLY A 10 4.14 -4.94 -13.58
N SER A 11 3.96 -5.84 -12.60
CA SER A 11 2.81 -6.74 -12.55
C SER A 11 1.50 -5.97 -12.31
N GLU A 12 0.42 -6.43 -12.95
CA GLU A 12 -0.95 -5.97 -12.69
C GLU A 12 -1.59 -6.66 -11.49
N ASN A 13 -0.91 -7.65 -10.90
CA ASN A 13 -1.40 -8.40 -9.75
C ASN A 13 -1.15 -7.64 -8.44
N ILE A 14 -1.88 -6.54 -8.27
CA ILE A 14 -1.88 -5.69 -7.08
C ILE A 14 -3.24 -5.73 -6.40
N VAL A 15 -3.23 -5.66 -5.07
CA VAL A 15 -4.42 -5.54 -4.23
C VAL A 15 -4.30 -4.32 -3.35
N MET A 16 -5.45 -3.75 -3.01
CA MET A 16 -5.55 -2.62 -2.10
C MET A 16 -5.87 -3.17 -0.71
N VAL A 17 -5.06 -2.81 0.27
CA VAL A 17 -5.14 -3.34 1.63
C VAL A 17 -5.56 -2.21 2.56
N GLU A 18 -6.58 -2.48 3.36
CA GLU A 18 -6.98 -1.66 4.49
C GLU A 18 -6.33 -2.23 5.76
N TYR A 19 -5.79 -1.36 6.61
CA TYR A 19 -5.27 -1.79 7.91
C TYR A 19 -6.39 -2.19 8.85
N ASP A 20 -6.04 -3.00 9.85
CA ASP A 20 -6.97 -3.40 10.91
C ASP A 20 -7.68 -2.17 11.52
N PRO A 21 -9.00 -2.24 11.79
CA PRO A 21 -9.77 -1.12 12.36
C PRO A 21 -9.21 -0.56 13.68
N MET A 22 -8.46 -1.36 14.43
CA MET A 22 -7.81 -0.95 15.69
C MET A 22 -6.43 -0.29 15.45
N SER A 23 -5.93 -0.28 14.23
CA SER A 23 -4.65 0.36 13.90
C SER A 23 -4.76 1.88 14.09
N PRO A 24 -3.76 2.53 14.74
CA PRO A 24 -3.73 3.99 14.84
C PRO A 24 -3.64 4.67 13.46
N GLU A 25 -3.18 3.93 12.45
CA GLU A 25 -3.08 4.38 11.06
C GLU A 25 -4.27 3.92 10.19
N HIS A 26 -5.27 3.25 10.78
CA HIS A 26 -6.49 2.89 10.08
C HIS A 26 -7.19 4.15 9.55
N TYR A 27 -7.62 4.07 8.29
CA TYR A 27 -8.39 5.09 7.61
C TYR A 27 -9.46 4.39 6.79
N ASP A 28 -10.62 5.03 6.68
CA ASP A 28 -11.76 4.51 5.93
C ASP A 28 -11.38 4.30 4.45
N GLY A 29 -11.14 3.04 4.07
CA GLY A 29 -10.68 2.62 2.76
C GLY A 29 -9.20 2.22 2.70
N ILE A 30 -8.57 2.50 1.56
CA ILE A 30 -7.28 1.89 1.23
C ILE A 30 -6.17 2.51 2.08
N SER A 31 -5.42 1.67 2.78
CA SER A 31 -4.27 2.08 3.60
C SER A 31 -2.94 1.90 2.84
N GLU A 32 -2.79 0.79 2.11
CA GLU A 32 -1.62 0.54 1.26
C GLU A 32 -1.98 -0.31 0.03
N ILE A 33 -1.04 -0.43 -0.90
CA ILE A 33 -1.13 -1.28 -2.08
C ILE A 33 -0.10 -2.40 -1.96
N ARG A 34 -0.54 -3.66 -2.08
CA ARG A 34 0.34 -4.83 -2.03
C ARG A 34 0.38 -5.52 -3.39
N CYS A 35 1.58 -5.78 -3.89
CA CYS A 35 1.76 -6.63 -5.07
C CYS A 35 1.82 -8.10 -4.67
N LEU A 36 0.93 -8.91 -5.21
CA LEU A 36 0.90 -10.35 -4.97
C LEU A 36 1.92 -11.12 -5.82
N ALA A 37 2.50 -10.47 -6.85
CA ALA A 37 3.53 -11.10 -7.69
C ALA A 37 4.94 -11.02 -7.08
N CYS A 38 5.34 -9.86 -6.54
CA CYS A 38 6.67 -9.66 -5.96
C CYS A 38 6.67 -9.41 -4.45
N GLY A 39 5.50 -9.31 -3.81
CA GLY A 39 5.36 -9.09 -2.37
C GLY A 39 5.55 -7.66 -1.90
N THR A 40 5.95 -6.73 -2.77
CA THR A 40 6.16 -5.32 -2.40
C THR A 40 4.89 -4.67 -1.87
N ARG A 41 5.05 -3.93 -0.76
CA ARG A 41 4.03 -3.06 -0.16
C ARG A 41 4.36 -1.62 -0.51
N ILE A 42 3.35 -0.85 -0.92
CA ILE A 42 3.49 0.52 -1.38
C ILE A 42 2.50 1.36 -0.60
N GLY A 43 2.99 2.41 0.05
CA GLY A 43 2.14 3.39 0.69
C GLY A 43 1.21 4.06 -0.32
N ARG A 44 -0.09 4.11 -0.02
CA ARG A 44 -1.08 4.76 -0.87
C ARG A 44 -0.77 6.25 -1.03
N TRP A 45 -0.41 6.91 0.06
CA TRP A 45 -0.27 8.37 0.12
C TRP A 45 1.11 8.83 -0.33
N SER A 46 2.17 8.22 0.21
CA SER A 46 3.56 8.57 -0.11
C SER A 46 4.03 7.95 -1.42
N GLY A 47 3.40 6.86 -1.87
CA GLY A 47 3.87 6.07 -3.01
C GLY A 47 5.19 5.34 -2.77
N ARG A 48 5.69 5.31 -1.52
CA ARG A 48 6.98 4.71 -1.15
C ARG A 48 6.83 3.21 -0.89
N GLU A 49 7.92 2.46 -1.06
CA GLU A 49 7.97 1.06 -0.62
C GLU A 49 7.97 1.00 0.91
N LEU A 50 7.06 0.21 1.47
CA LEU A 50 6.95 -0.05 2.91
C LEU A 50 7.72 -1.33 3.25
N GLN A 51 8.56 -1.27 4.28
CA GLN A 51 9.27 -2.44 4.77
C GLN A 51 8.34 -3.39 5.55
N GLU A 52 8.83 -4.59 5.85
CA GLU A 52 8.09 -5.53 6.70
C GLU A 52 7.86 -4.93 8.09
N GLY A 53 6.62 -4.99 8.58
CA GLY A 53 6.22 -4.37 9.85
C GLY A 53 6.06 -2.84 9.80
N GLU A 54 6.49 -2.18 8.72
CA GLU A 54 6.23 -0.75 8.51
C GLU A 54 4.77 -0.54 8.11
N LEU A 55 4.14 0.47 8.69
CA LEU A 55 2.84 0.98 8.29
C LEU A 55 3.01 2.40 7.76
N GLU A 56 2.35 2.69 6.65
CA GLU A 56 2.24 4.07 6.18
C GLU A 56 1.39 4.87 7.17
N LYS A 57 1.90 6.04 7.57
CA LYS A 57 1.12 6.99 8.37
C LYS A 57 -0.03 7.58 7.56
N ARG A 58 -1.15 7.84 8.20
CA ARG A 58 -2.28 8.55 7.58
C ARG A 58 -1.82 9.84 6.89
N TYR A 59 -2.34 10.08 5.69
CA TYR A 59 -1.98 11.22 4.85
C TYR A 59 -0.49 11.30 4.44
N GLY A 60 0.26 10.19 4.50
CA GLY A 60 1.66 10.14 4.07
C GLY A 60 2.63 10.86 5.01
N GLY A 61 2.29 10.93 6.31
CA GLY A 61 3.10 11.60 7.32
C GLY A 61 4.57 11.16 7.31
N LYS A 62 5.48 12.12 7.49
CA LYS A 62 6.93 11.87 7.64
C LYS A 62 7.25 11.09 8.91
#